data_AF-A0A0G1PMZ6-F1
#
_entry.id   AF-A0A0G1PMZ6-F1
#
_cell.length_a   1.000
_cell.length_b   1.000
_cell.length_c   1.000
_cell.angle_alpha   90.00
_cell.angle_beta   90.00
_cell.angle_gamma   90.00
#
_symmetry.space_group_name_H-M   'P 1'
#
loop_
_entity.id
_entity.type
_entity.pdbx_description
1 polymer ?
#
loop_
_entity_poly.entity_id
_entity_poly.type
_entity_poly.pdbx_seq_one_letter_code
_entity_poly.pdbx_strand_id
1 'polypeptide(L)'
;VASMVVFTHGRADTQEYKSFNIRLGETPNDYGMLKEALTRRQLHPEWGMPNVVLIDGGKGQLRAALSVWKWQTPVVSLAKDPDQLLIYNQETRLYTEHPLRERDPASILLQRVRDEAHRFAKSRHTRRRTKSVLE
;
A
#
# COMPACT_ATOMS: atom_id res chain seq x y z
N VAL A 1 9.25 -3.22 8.23
CA VAL A 1 8.25 -2.14 8.53
C VAL A 1 7.27 -2.11 7.38
N ALA A 2 5.99 -1.85 7.62
CA ALA A 2 5.07 -1.48 6.54
C ALA A 2 4.88 0.04 6.53
N SER A 3 4.91 0.64 5.35
CA SER A 3 4.80 2.10 5.17
C SER A 3 3.52 2.43 4.44
N MET A 4 2.81 3.45 4.91
CA MET A 4 1.57 3.94 4.31
C MET A 4 1.74 5.42 4.01
N VAL A 5 1.56 5.78 2.74
CA VAL A 5 1.51 7.16 2.26
C VAL A 5 0.06 7.53 1.94
N VAL A 6 -0.25 8.82 2.02
CA VAL A 6 -1.59 9.35 1.74
C VAL A 6 -1.48 10.39 0.65
N PHE A 7 -2.44 10.37 -0.27
CA PHE A 7 -2.58 11.38 -1.30
C PHE A 7 -3.96 12.01 -1.19
N THR A 8 -3.99 13.33 -1.13
CA THR A 8 -5.19 14.15 -1.00
C THR A 8 -5.23 15.09 -2.19
N HIS A 9 -6.32 15.10 -2.96
CA HIS A 9 -6.46 15.89 -4.20
C HIS A 9 -5.27 15.71 -5.18
N GLY A 10 -4.78 14.48 -5.32
CA GLY A 10 -3.68 14.12 -6.23
C GLY A 10 -2.28 14.54 -5.77
N ARG A 11 -2.13 15.03 -4.53
CA ARG A 11 -0.84 15.42 -3.95
C ARG A 11 -0.53 14.60 -2.70
N ALA A 12 0.75 14.33 -2.49
CA ALA A 12 1.25 13.70 -1.28
C ALA A 12 0.89 14.51 -0.03
N ASP A 13 0.22 13.88 0.93
CA ASP A 13 -0.14 14.46 2.22
C ASP A 13 0.73 13.85 3.32
N THR A 14 1.91 14.44 3.51
CA THR A 14 2.97 13.85 4.34
C THR A 14 2.64 13.81 5.83
N GLN A 15 1.70 14.65 6.30
CA GLN A 15 1.25 14.67 7.69
C GLN A 15 0.44 13.42 8.04
N GLU A 16 -0.22 12.83 7.05
CA GLU A 16 -1.06 11.64 7.21
C GLU A 16 -0.31 10.33 7.05
N TYR A 17 1.01 10.38 6.82
CA TYR A 17 1.80 9.18 6.61
C TYR A 17 1.93 8.36 7.89
N LYS A 18 1.84 7.02 7.76
CA LYS A 18 1.97 6.10 8.90
C LYS A 18 3.03 5.03 8.62
N SER A 19 3.65 4.53 9.69
CA SER A 19 4.45 3.30 9.63
C SER A 19 3.97 2.32 10.66
N PHE A 20 3.94 1.06 10.26
CA PHE A 20 3.61 -0.05 11.13
C PHE A 20 4.88 -0.83 11.43
N ASN A 21 5.27 -0.81 12.70
CA ASN A 21 6.28 -1.72 13.23
C ASN A 21 5.62 -3.10 13.29
N ILE A 22 5.91 -3.94 12.30
CA ILE A 22 5.36 -5.30 12.15
C ILE A 22 5.93 -6.19 13.25
N ARG A 23 5.05 -7.00 13.85
CA ARG A 23 5.37 -7.88 15.00
C ARG A 23 5.40 -9.37 14.64
N LEU A 24 4.97 -9.74 13.44
CA LEU A 24 5.09 -11.11 12.92
C LEU A 24 6.56 -11.58 12.97
N GLY A 25 6.76 -12.87 13.33
CA GLY A 25 8.04 -13.47 13.70
C GLY A 25 9.12 -13.52 12.61
N GLU A 26 10.20 -14.27 12.88
CA GLU A 26 11.51 -14.14 12.22
C GLU A 26 11.53 -14.34 10.70
N THR A 27 10.54 -15.01 10.10
CA THR A 27 10.48 -15.23 8.65
C THR A 27 9.82 -14.06 7.92
N PRO A 28 10.50 -13.40 6.96
CA PRO A 28 9.89 -12.39 6.11
C PRO A 28 8.66 -12.97 5.39
N ASN A 29 7.48 -12.45 5.73
CA ASN A 29 6.23 -12.83 5.11
C ASN A 29 5.50 -11.56 4.69
N ASP A 30 5.76 -11.10 3.46
CA ASP A 30 5.20 -9.87 2.91
C ASP A 30 3.66 -9.85 2.98
N TYR A 31 3.01 -11.00 2.78
CA TYR A 31 1.56 -11.13 2.92
C TYR A 31 1.11 -10.94 4.36
N GLY A 32 1.82 -11.54 5.33
CA GLY A 32 1.56 -11.35 6.75
C GLY A 32 1.74 -9.89 7.17
N MET A 33 2.85 -9.27 6.76
CA MET A 33 3.15 -7.87 7.05
C MET A 33 2.07 -6.92 6.52
N LEU A 34 1.63 -7.15 5.29
CA LEU A 34 0.54 -6.40 4.68
C LEU A 34 -0.77 -6.58 5.45
N LYS A 35 -1.12 -7.83 5.80
CA LYS A 35 -2.33 -8.13 6.57
C LYS A 35 -2.32 -7.44 7.93
N GLU A 36 -1.20 -7.47 8.66
CA GLU A 36 -1.08 -6.80 9.96
C GLU A 36 -1.27 -5.29 9.83
N ALA A 37 -0.60 -4.67 8.84
CA ALA A 37 -0.71 -3.23 8.61
C ALA A 37 -2.15 -2.80 8.28
N LEU A 38 -2.84 -3.53 7.39
CA LEU A 38 -4.23 -3.23 7.01
C LEU A 38 -5.22 -3.47 8.14
N THR A 39 -5.05 -4.54 8.91
CA THR A 39 -5.88 -4.79 10.10
C THR A 39 -5.72 -3.66 11.09
N ARG A 40 -4.49 -3.24 11.38
CA ARG A 40 -4.22 -2.13 12.32
C ARG A 40 -4.74 -0.79 11.80
N ARG A 41 -4.59 -0.50 10.51
CA ARG A 41 -5.14 0.73 9.89
C ARG A 41 -6.65 0.87 10.09
N GLN A 42 -7.39 -0.23 10.03
CA GLN A 42 -8.85 -0.23 10.19
C GLN A 42 -9.30 0.02 11.64
N LEU A 43 -8.41 -0.17 12.62
CA LEU A 43 -8.67 0.17 14.02
C LEU A 43 -8.55 1.68 14.30
N HIS A 44 -8.18 2.46 13.29
CA HIS A 44 -8.01 3.92 13.40
C HIS A 44 -8.98 4.66 12.45
N PRO A 45 -10.29 4.65 12.72
CA PRO A 45 -11.27 5.39 11.92
C PRO A 45 -11.06 6.90 11.99
N GLU A 46 -10.41 7.41 13.04
CA GLU A 46 -10.07 8.82 13.21
C GLU A 46 -9.05 9.35 12.20
N TRP A 47 -8.31 8.47 11.50
CA TRP A 47 -7.45 8.84 10.36
C TRP A 47 -8.24 9.05 9.06
N GLY A 48 -9.58 9.00 9.12
CA GLY A 48 -10.47 9.15 7.99
C GLY A 48 -10.66 7.88 7.17
N MET A 49 -11.69 7.90 6.34
CA MET A 49 -12.03 6.82 5.41
C MET A 49 -11.41 7.13 4.03
N PRO A 50 -10.50 6.29 3.50
CA PRO A 50 -9.94 6.51 2.18
C PRO A 50 -11.00 6.25 1.10
N ASN A 51 -10.91 6.97 -0.01
CA ASN A 51 -11.73 6.71 -1.20
C ASN A 51 -11.23 5.49 -1.99
N VAL A 52 -9.94 5.18 -1.89
CA VAL A 52 -9.31 4.00 -2.50
C VAL A 52 -8.10 3.58 -1.66
N VAL A 53 -7.88 2.27 -1.54
CA VAL A 53 -6.64 1.71 -0.99
C VAL A 53 -5.82 1.14 -2.14
N LEU A 54 -4.59 1.61 -2.26
CA LEU A 54 -3.64 1.10 -3.25
C LEU A 54 -2.57 0.25 -2.57
N ILE A 55 -2.39 -0.98 -3.06
CA ILE A 55 -1.36 -1.91 -2.63
C ILE A 55 -0.24 -1.93 -3.67
N ASP A 56 1.01 -1.72 -3.25
CA ASP A 56 2.18 -1.91 -4.11
C ASP A 56 2.55 -3.40 -4.09
N GLY A 57 2.08 -4.15 -5.09
CA GLY A 57 2.20 -5.59 -5.14
C GLY A 57 1.24 -6.24 -6.13
N GLY A 58 1.52 -7.49 -6.48
CA GLY A 58 0.75 -8.26 -7.44
C GLY A 58 -0.49 -8.93 -6.84
N LYS A 59 -1.00 -9.93 -7.57
CA LYS A 59 -2.25 -10.67 -7.26
C LYS A 59 -2.25 -11.30 -5.86
N GLY A 60 -1.10 -11.82 -5.41
CA GLY A 60 -0.96 -12.42 -4.08
C GLY A 60 -1.19 -11.42 -2.96
N GLN A 61 -0.56 -10.25 -3.06
CA GLN A 61 -0.72 -9.13 -2.13
C GLN A 61 -2.15 -8.58 -2.14
N LEU A 62 -2.76 -8.42 -3.32
CA LEU A 62 -4.16 -8.02 -3.44
C LEU A 62 -5.09 -8.99 -2.71
N ARG A 63 -4.94 -10.30 -2.94
CA ARG A 63 -5.72 -11.34 -2.23
C ARG A 63 -5.49 -11.31 -0.73
N ALA A 64 -4.25 -11.11 -0.30
CA ALA A 64 -3.92 -10.99 1.12
C ALA A 64 -4.62 -9.78 1.75
N ALA A 65 -4.60 -8.62 1.09
CA ALA A 65 -5.29 -7.42 1.52
C ALA A 65 -6.81 -7.63 1.63
N LEU A 66 -7.43 -8.17 0.58
CA LEU A 66 -8.88 -8.44 0.53
C LEU A 66 -9.34 -9.42 1.63
N SER A 67 -8.49 -10.35 2.06
CA SER A 67 -8.83 -11.29 3.13
C SER A 67 -9.05 -10.63 4.50
N VAL A 68 -8.44 -9.44 4.72
CA VAL A 68 -8.50 -8.71 6.00
C VAL A 68 -9.19 -7.35 5.92
N TRP A 69 -9.36 -6.80 4.71
CA TRP A 69 -10.04 -5.53 4.49
C TRP A 69 -11.55 -5.70 4.65
N LYS A 70 -12.16 -4.94 5.55
CA LYS A 70 -13.59 -5.03 5.92
C LYS A 70 -14.39 -3.80 5.51
N TRP A 71 -13.72 -2.71 5.14
CA TRP A 71 -14.38 -1.50 4.68
C TRP A 71 -14.84 -1.66 3.23
N GLN A 72 -15.90 -0.93 2.86
CA GLN A 72 -16.41 -0.93 1.49
C GLN A 72 -15.46 -0.20 0.51
N THR A 73 -14.48 0.55 1.02
CA THR A 73 -13.47 1.21 0.19
C THR A 73 -12.83 0.23 -0.80
N PRO A 74 -12.80 0.55 -2.09
CA PRO A 74 -12.13 -0.25 -3.10
C PRO A 74 -10.65 -0.47 -2.79
N VAL A 75 -10.18 -1.69 -3.02
CA VAL A 75 -8.77 -2.06 -2.93
C VAL A 75 -8.26 -2.37 -4.33
N VAL A 76 -7.21 -1.69 -4.74
CA VAL A 76 -6.53 -1.88 -6.02
C VAL A 76 -5.05 -2.18 -5.77
N SER A 77 -4.38 -2.76 -6.76
CA SER A 77 -2.98 -3.15 -6.63
C SER A 77 -2.18 -2.72 -7.85
N LEU A 78 -0.94 -2.25 -7.68
CA LEU A 78 -0.01 -2.06 -8.78
C LEU A 78 0.94 -3.25 -8.83
N ALA A 79 0.76 -4.09 -9.85
CA ALA A 79 1.67 -5.17 -10.17
C ALA A 79 2.84 -4.64 -11.02
N LYS A 80 4.00 -5.28 -10.87
CA LYS A 80 5.17 -5.10 -11.73
C LYS A 80 5.28 -6.32 -12.64
N ASP A 81 5.90 -6.14 -13.80
CA ASP A 81 6.22 -7.20 -14.76
C ASP A 81 5.02 -8.07 -15.20
N PRO A 82 4.07 -7.52 -16.00
CA PRO A 82 4.05 -6.16 -16.55
C PRO A 82 3.53 -5.11 -15.55
N ASP A 83 3.87 -3.84 -15.78
CA ASP A 83 3.34 -2.72 -15.00
C ASP A 83 1.84 -2.53 -15.27
N GLN A 84 1.01 -2.87 -14.29
CA GLN A 84 -0.45 -2.86 -14.44
C GLN A 84 -1.20 -2.61 -13.14
N LEU A 85 -2.37 -1.98 -13.28
CA LEU A 85 -3.34 -1.82 -12.21
C LEU A 85 -4.28 -3.03 -12.17
N LEU A 86 -4.40 -3.62 -10.99
CA LEU A 86 -5.35 -4.67 -10.66
C LEU A 86 -6.54 -4.05 -9.92
N ILE A 87 -7.72 -4.08 -10.52
CA ILE A 87 -8.95 -3.56 -9.90
C ILE A 87 -9.82 -4.74 -9.48
N TYR A 88 -10.06 -4.89 -8.18
CA TYR A 88 -10.97 -5.90 -7.64
C TYR A 88 -12.40 -5.39 -7.59
N ASN A 89 -13.33 -6.15 -8.18
CA ASN A 89 -14.75 -5.90 -8.10
C ASN A 89 -15.36 -6.78 -6.98
N GLN A 90 -15.97 -6.12 -5.99
CA GLN A 90 -16.50 -6.80 -4.80
C GLN A 90 -17.73 -7.67 -5.10
N GLU A 91 -18.55 -7.29 -6.08
CA GLU A 91 -19.80 -7.97 -6.44
C GLU A 91 -19.51 -9.28 -7.18
N THR A 92 -18.68 -9.20 -8.22
CA THR A 92 -18.30 -10.36 -9.06
C THR A 92 -17.21 -11.22 -8.43
N ARG A 93 -16.49 -10.70 -7.43
CA ARG A 93 -15.30 -11.31 -6.81
C ARG A 93 -14.17 -11.60 -7.80
N LEU A 94 -14.13 -10.86 -8.91
CA LEU A 94 -13.09 -10.94 -9.92
C LEU A 94 -12.23 -9.69 -9.89
N TYR A 95 -11.00 -9.79 -10.41
CA TYR A 95 -10.18 -8.62 -10.70
C TYR A 95 -9.99 -8.47 -12.20
N THR A 96 -9.80 -7.23 -12.64
CA THR A 96 -9.44 -6.88 -14.02
C THR A 96 -8.03 -6.30 -14.05
N GLU A 97 -7.34 -6.53 -15.17
CA GLU A 97 -5.96 -6.11 -15.41
C GLU A 97 -5.95 -4.94 -16.38
N HIS A 98 -5.36 -3.82 -15.97
CA HIS A 98 -5.28 -2.59 -16.75
C HIS A 98 -3.82 -2.16 -16.90
N PRO A 99 -3.21 -2.31 -18.09
CA PRO A 99 -1.84 -1.89 -18.33
C PRO A 99 -1.66 -0.39 -18.06
N LEU A 100 -0.59 -0.02 -17.36
CA LEU A 100 -0.23 1.38 -17.19
C LEU A 100 0.33 1.93 -18.50
N ARG A 101 0.00 3.18 -18.81
CA ARG A 101 0.44 3.86 -20.05
C ARG A 101 1.23 5.13 -19.72
N GLU A 102 2.35 5.34 -20.40
CA GLU A 102 3.30 6.42 -20.08
C GLU A 102 2.71 7.84 -20.09
N ARG A 103 1.68 8.09 -20.92
CA ARG A 103 1.06 9.41 -21.09
C ARG A 103 -0.33 9.52 -20.48
N ASP A 104 -0.80 8.46 -19.84
CA ASP A 104 -2.11 8.45 -19.21
C ASP A 104 -2.05 9.12 -17.81
N PRO A 105 -2.84 10.17 -17.53
CA PRO A 105 -2.77 10.89 -16.26
C PRO A 105 -2.99 10.01 -15.03
N ALA A 106 -3.87 9.01 -15.11
CA ALA A 106 -4.12 8.09 -14.00
C ALA A 106 -2.90 7.19 -13.75
N SER A 107 -2.31 6.65 -14.82
CA SER A 107 -1.07 5.87 -14.76
C SER A 107 0.08 6.67 -14.16
N ILE A 108 0.21 7.96 -14.51
CA ILE A 108 1.22 8.85 -13.94
C ILE A 108 0.99 9.07 -12.44
N LEU A 109 -0.26 9.30 -12.02
CA LEU A 109 -0.60 9.47 -10.60
C LEU A 109 -0.29 8.20 -9.80
N LEU A 110 -0.70 7.04 -10.31
CA LEU A 110 -0.45 5.73 -9.68
C LEU A 110 1.04 5.46 -9.48
N GLN A 111 1.85 5.75 -10.49
CA GLN A 111 3.31 5.66 -10.40
C GLN A 111 3.87 6.61 -9.34
N ARG A 112 3.41 7.87 -9.27
CA ARG A 112 3.82 8.82 -8.23
C ARG A 112 3.49 8.32 -6.81
N VAL A 113 2.32 7.72 -6.62
CA VAL A 113 1.94 7.13 -5.31
C VAL A 113 2.89 5.98 -4.95
N ARG A 114 3.19 5.09 -5.91
CA ARG A 114 4.15 3.97 -5.74
C ARG A 114 5.54 4.47 -5.39
N ASP A 115 6.05 5.45 -6.12
CA ASP A 115 7.39 6.01 -5.91
C ASP A 115 7.51 6.69 -4.55
N GLU A 116 6.45 7.39 -4.14
CA GLU A 116 6.38 8.03 -2.82
C GLU A 116 6.34 7.02 -1.68
N ALA A 117 5.60 5.92 -1.85
CA ALA A 117 5.60 4.81 -0.90
C ALA A 117 7.00 4.18 -0.76
N HIS A 118 7.68 3.93 -1.88
CA HIS A 118 9.07 3.43 -1.88
C HIS A 118 10.03 4.44 -1.21
N ARG A 119 9.94 5.73 -1.56
CA ARG A 119 10.76 6.80 -0.97
C ARG A 119 10.62 6.82 0.54
N PHE A 120 9.38 6.77 1.02
CA PHE A 120 9.09 6.79 2.44
C PHE A 120 9.60 5.54 3.16
N ALA A 121 9.40 4.36 2.59
CA ALA A 121 9.89 3.10 3.16
C ALA A 121 11.42 3.07 3.29
N LYS A 122 12.14 3.49 2.23
CA LYS A 122 13.60 3.61 2.24
C LYS A 122 14.08 4.54 3.35
N SER A 123 13.46 5.72 3.49
CA SER A 123 13.83 6.69 4.52
C SER A 123 13.72 6.12 5.95
N ARG A 124 12.70 5.29 6.21
CA ARG A 124 12.49 4.66 7.52
C ARG A 124 13.42 3.49 7.79
N HIS A 125 13.76 2.71 6.77
CA HIS A 125 14.76 1.65 6.89
C HIS A 125 16.15 2.24 7.20
N THR A 126 16.56 3.32 6.52
CA THR A 126 17.85 3.99 6.80
C THR A 126 17.92 4.52 8.24
N ARG A 127 16.91 5.26 8.70
CA ARG A 127 16.87 5.80 10.07
C ARG A 127 17.00 4.72 11.15
N ARG A 128 16.39 3.54 10.94
CA ARG A 128 16.50 2.41 11.87
C ARG A 128 17.91 1.82 11.92
N ARG A 129 18.58 1.66 10.76
CA ARG A 129 19.95 1.15 10.70
C ARG A 129 20.95 2.12 11.34
N THR A 130 20.76 3.43 11.16
CA THR A 130 21.62 4.43 11.82
C THR A 130 21.42 4.42 13.34
N LYS A 131 20.17 4.28 13.81
CA LYS A 131 19.89 4.21 15.25
C LYS A 131 20.48 2.96 15.91
N SER A 132 20.45 1.81 15.24
CA SER A 132 21.03 0.56 15.77
C SER A 132 22.57 0.51 15.76
N VAL A 133 23.24 1.49 15.13
CA VAL A 133 24.70 1.59 15.08
C VAL A 133 25.22 2.60 16.12
N LEU A 134 24.34 3.45 16.66
CA LEU A 134 24.66 4.48 17.65
C LEU A 134 24.28 4.09 19.09
N GLU A 135 23.66 2.92 19.28
CA GLU A 135 23.43 2.25 20.55
C GLU A 135 24.44 1.11 20.70
#